data_AF-A0AAD5VFA7-F1
#
_entry.id   AF-A0AAD5VFA7-F1
#
_cell.length_a   1.000
_cell.length_b   1.000
_cell.length_c   1.000
_cell.angle_alpha   90.00
_cell.angle_beta   90.00
_cell.angle_gamma   90.00
#
_symmetry.space_group_name_H-M   'P 1'
#
loop_
_entity.id
_entity.type
_entity.pdbx_description
1 polymer ?
#
loop_
_entity_poly.entity_id
_entity_poly.type
_entity_poly.pdbx_seq_one_letter_code
_entity_poly.pdbx_strand_id
1 'polypeptide(L)'
;MEAVLTALSQKSNGQSRLNPNPFLTLDALYARVLSSVSTIILPTTFRILQQLICMPHSRLIDLANFLGLAQHEAYSALRGLHSLLSIPSPQLAHEEKIVTYHASFTDFFRDPMRSGELCLNFPAMIEDHVSCSLRILVQLTQGATNLNNIALSWPAEKANLDLVRSRLLTHSLKSLSTNYLSASEQVQQQCLSTVIKSLMKLDVIEIASVAAPRFFLSFLRGLLTFARSKGSLKYGLTKLVPMSELDPQAIDTGKLAYVCCRDSGPEGFTTMGSRRFMLRTVSREYWRNTADRKWFTAFNKATTEILQKPSMHQILADLDSFRMHKTSTQVIHWGIGEKRVVMIEHELYSDTDSVKQEWLYVVAYPEF
;
A
#
# COMPACT_ATOMS: atom_id res chain seq x y z
N MET A 1 -12.60 -37.49 -12.50
CA MET A 1 -11.60 -38.51 -12.13
C MET A 1 -10.74 -38.85 -13.34
N GLU A 2 -11.35 -39.01 -14.53
CA GLU A 2 -10.64 -39.21 -15.81
C GLU A 2 -9.49 -38.24 -16.08
N ALA A 3 -9.68 -36.91 -16.09
CA ALA A 3 -8.61 -35.97 -16.48
C ALA A 3 -7.30 -36.09 -15.65
N VAL A 4 -7.42 -36.34 -14.34
CA VAL A 4 -6.27 -36.58 -13.45
C VAL A 4 -5.64 -37.94 -13.75
N LEU A 5 -6.45 -38.97 -13.98
CA LEU A 5 -5.98 -40.30 -14.34
C LEU A 5 -5.34 -40.33 -15.73
N THR A 6 -5.83 -39.56 -16.70
CA THR A 6 -5.25 -39.40 -18.03
C THR A 6 -3.89 -38.69 -17.95
N ALA A 7 -3.77 -37.62 -17.16
CA ALA A 7 -2.49 -36.95 -16.93
C ALA A 7 -1.47 -37.86 -16.22
N LEU A 8 -1.92 -38.69 -15.27
CA LEU A 8 -1.08 -39.68 -14.61
C LEU A 8 -0.69 -40.84 -15.54
N SER A 9 -1.58 -41.28 -16.42
CA SER A 9 -1.35 -42.36 -17.40
C SER A 9 -0.44 -41.95 -18.56
N GLN A 10 -0.44 -40.68 -18.96
CA GLN A 10 0.50 -40.16 -19.96
C GLN A 10 1.95 -40.15 -19.43
N LYS A 11 2.14 -40.01 -18.11
CA LYS A 11 3.47 -40.04 -17.47
C LYS A 11 4.07 -41.45 -17.42
N SER A 12 3.25 -42.52 -17.43
CA SER A 12 3.72 -43.91 -17.38
C SER A 12 4.06 -44.50 -18.76
N ASN A 13 3.56 -43.94 -19.86
CA ASN A 13 3.76 -44.45 -21.21
C ASN A 13 4.81 -43.67 -22.00
N GLY A 14 6.06 -43.64 -21.53
CA GLY A 14 7.31 -43.53 -22.32
C GLY A 14 7.45 -42.53 -23.49
N GLN A 15 6.55 -41.57 -23.71
CA GLN A 15 6.53 -40.73 -24.92
C GLN A 15 6.73 -39.24 -24.61
N SER A 16 7.74 -38.70 -25.31
CA SER A 16 8.13 -37.29 -25.50
C SER A 16 9.19 -36.71 -24.57
N ARG A 17 10.43 -36.70 -25.08
CA ARG A 17 11.60 -35.92 -24.64
C ARG A 17 11.54 -34.44 -25.07
N LEU A 18 10.35 -33.86 -25.21
CA LEU A 18 10.16 -32.43 -25.48
C LEU A 18 9.38 -31.85 -24.29
N ASN A 19 10.12 -31.26 -23.34
CA ASN A 19 9.67 -30.59 -22.11
C ASN A 19 8.16 -30.74 -21.77
N PRO A 20 7.74 -31.89 -21.22
CA PRO A 20 6.40 -31.98 -20.64
C PRO A 20 6.33 -30.96 -19.51
N ASN A 21 5.38 -30.03 -19.58
CA ASN A 21 5.13 -29.00 -18.56
C ASN A 21 5.31 -29.64 -17.16
N PRO A 22 6.34 -29.25 -16.38
CA PRO A 22 6.64 -29.91 -15.10
C PRO A 22 5.50 -29.73 -14.09
N PHE A 23 4.59 -28.79 -14.35
CA PHE A 23 3.41 -28.51 -13.55
C PHE A 23 2.15 -29.25 -14.00
N LEU A 24 2.18 -30.08 -15.06
CA LEU A 24 0.97 -30.71 -15.64
C LEU A 24 0.07 -31.38 -14.59
N THR A 25 0.66 -32.14 -13.67
CA THR A 25 -0.09 -32.81 -12.59
C THR A 25 -0.68 -31.81 -11.59
N LEU A 26 0.05 -30.73 -11.26
CA LEU A 26 -0.45 -29.67 -10.39
C LEU A 26 -1.53 -28.84 -11.08
N ASP A 27 -1.38 -28.54 -12.36
CA ASP A 27 -2.36 -27.80 -13.17
C ASP A 27 -3.67 -28.59 -13.26
N ALA A 28 -3.61 -29.91 -13.46
CA ALA A 28 -4.77 -30.79 -13.40
C ALA A 28 -5.44 -30.80 -12.01
N LEU A 29 -4.65 -30.79 -10.92
CA LEU A 29 -5.19 -30.67 -9.57
C LEU A 29 -5.89 -29.31 -9.36
N TYR A 30 -5.26 -28.21 -9.76
CA TYR A 30 -5.82 -26.86 -9.64
C TYR A 30 -7.13 -26.73 -10.40
N ALA A 31 -7.16 -27.13 -11.67
CA ALA A 31 -8.37 -27.13 -12.49
C ALA A 31 -9.46 -28.03 -11.90
N ARG A 32 -9.10 -29.19 -11.35
CA ARG A 32 -10.06 -30.10 -10.71
C ARG A 32 -10.69 -29.50 -9.46
N VAL A 33 -9.89 -28.86 -8.60
CA VAL A 33 -10.41 -28.21 -7.39
C VAL A 33 -11.31 -27.04 -7.78
N LEU A 34 -10.89 -26.19 -8.72
CA LEU A 34 -11.67 -25.02 -9.15
C LEU A 34 -12.98 -25.41 -9.85
N SER A 35 -12.98 -26.47 -10.67
CA SER A 35 -14.20 -26.99 -11.30
C SER A 35 -15.20 -27.63 -10.32
N SER A 36 -14.78 -27.89 -9.07
CA SER A 36 -15.70 -28.36 -8.02
C SER A 36 -16.44 -27.23 -7.30
N VAL A 37 -16.02 -25.98 -7.50
CA VAL A 37 -16.69 -24.80 -6.94
C VAL A 37 -17.99 -24.55 -7.72
N SER A 38 -19.09 -24.34 -7.00
CA SER A 38 -20.39 -24.03 -7.62
C SER A 38 -20.29 -22.81 -8.54
N THR A 39 -20.88 -22.90 -9.74
CA THR A 39 -20.91 -21.80 -10.72
C THR A 39 -21.52 -20.51 -10.19
N ILE A 40 -22.40 -20.58 -9.18
CA ILE A 40 -23.01 -19.42 -8.51
C ILE A 40 -21.97 -18.67 -7.65
N ILE A 41 -21.08 -19.41 -6.98
CA ILE A 41 -20.10 -18.87 -6.04
C ILE A 41 -18.76 -18.58 -6.73
N LEU A 42 -18.50 -19.25 -7.85
CA LEU A 42 -17.27 -19.19 -8.62
C LEU A 42 -16.81 -17.74 -8.95
N PRO A 43 -17.68 -16.79 -9.34
CA PRO A 43 -17.26 -15.41 -9.57
C PRO A 43 -16.64 -14.75 -8.32
N THR A 44 -17.23 -14.97 -7.15
CA THR A 44 -16.70 -14.46 -5.88
C THR A 44 -15.39 -15.14 -5.51
N THR A 45 -15.29 -16.46 -5.73
CA THR A 45 -14.04 -17.20 -5.55
C THR A 45 -12.92 -16.63 -6.43
N PHE A 46 -13.20 -16.37 -7.71
CA PHE A 46 -12.23 -15.76 -8.62
C PHE A 46 -11.85 -14.34 -8.22
N ARG A 47 -12.79 -13.50 -7.80
CA ARG A 47 -12.48 -12.16 -7.28
C ARG A 47 -11.54 -12.24 -6.07
N ILE A 48 -11.76 -13.16 -5.13
CA ILE A 48 -10.84 -13.36 -3.99
C ILE A 48 -9.45 -13.80 -4.47
N LEU A 49 -9.36 -14.77 -5.39
CA LEU A 49 -8.08 -15.27 -5.92
C LEU A 49 -7.31 -14.18 -6.69
N GLN A 50 -8.00 -13.37 -7.49
CA GLN A 50 -7.45 -12.20 -8.16
C GLN A 50 -6.84 -11.21 -7.14
N GLN A 51 -7.58 -10.91 -6.07
CA GLN A 51 -7.09 -10.00 -5.04
C GLN A 51 -5.92 -10.57 -4.22
N LEU A 52 -5.79 -11.89 -4.09
CA LEU A 52 -4.59 -12.50 -3.49
C LEU A 52 -3.33 -12.25 -4.33
N ILE A 53 -3.47 -12.10 -5.64
CA ILE A 53 -2.35 -11.73 -6.53
C ILE A 53 -2.01 -10.25 -6.37
N CYS A 54 -3.01 -9.37 -6.29
CA CYS A 54 -2.80 -7.93 -6.12
C CYS A 54 -2.33 -7.54 -4.70
N MET A 55 -2.80 -8.27 -3.69
CA MET A 55 -2.55 -8.03 -2.28
C MET A 55 -1.98 -9.29 -1.61
N PRO A 56 -0.78 -9.73 -2.01
CA PRO A 56 -0.18 -10.92 -1.43
C PRO A 56 0.00 -10.74 0.07
N HIS A 57 -0.18 -11.83 0.83
CA HIS A 57 -0.04 -11.84 2.28
C HIS A 57 -1.07 -10.96 3.03
N SER A 58 -2.23 -10.72 2.43
CA SER A 58 -3.35 -10.07 3.13
C SER A 58 -4.00 -11.01 4.13
N ARG A 59 -4.47 -10.44 5.23
CA ARG A 59 -5.39 -11.12 6.15
C ARG A 59 -6.72 -11.32 5.45
N LEU A 60 -7.40 -12.41 5.79
CA LEU A 60 -8.69 -12.72 5.19
C LEU A 60 -9.72 -11.62 5.47
N ILE A 61 -9.73 -11.05 6.68
CA ILE A 61 -10.64 -9.93 7.02
C ILE A 61 -10.36 -8.67 6.20
N ASP A 62 -9.09 -8.38 5.90
CA ASP A 62 -8.71 -7.20 5.11
C ASP A 62 -9.17 -7.41 3.67
N LEU A 63 -8.93 -8.60 3.12
CA LEU A 63 -9.32 -8.97 1.77
C LEU A 63 -10.84 -8.93 1.57
N ALA A 64 -11.59 -9.50 2.51
CA ALA A 64 -13.05 -9.52 2.47
C ALA A 64 -13.62 -8.09 2.55
N ASN A 65 -13.16 -7.27 3.51
CA ASN A 65 -13.62 -5.89 3.62
C ASN A 65 -13.21 -5.02 2.43
N PHE A 66 -12.04 -5.28 1.84
CA PHE A 66 -11.59 -4.60 0.63
C PHE A 66 -12.53 -4.90 -0.56
N LEU A 67 -12.94 -6.16 -0.70
CA LEU A 67 -13.92 -6.60 -1.70
C LEU A 67 -15.39 -6.26 -1.35
N GLY A 68 -15.65 -5.81 -0.12
CA GLY A 68 -17.00 -5.55 0.36
C GLY A 68 -17.80 -6.81 0.71
N LEU A 69 -17.13 -7.94 0.95
CA LEU A 69 -17.75 -9.23 1.26
C LEU A 69 -18.02 -9.39 2.76
N ALA A 70 -19.19 -9.93 3.09
CA ALA A 70 -19.48 -10.42 4.42
C ALA A 70 -18.68 -11.71 4.72
N GLN A 71 -18.52 -12.00 6.01
CA GLN A 71 -17.78 -13.19 6.46
C GLN A 71 -18.27 -14.50 5.80
N HIS A 72 -19.58 -14.71 5.77
CA HIS A 72 -20.15 -15.95 5.24
C HIS A 72 -19.93 -16.09 3.73
N GLU A 73 -19.93 -14.99 2.98
CA GLU A 73 -19.64 -14.97 1.54
C GLU A 73 -18.18 -15.35 1.29
N ALA A 74 -17.25 -14.77 2.05
CA ALA A 74 -15.82 -15.05 1.94
C ALA A 74 -15.51 -16.52 2.24
N TYR A 75 -16.06 -17.08 3.33
CA TYR A 75 -15.85 -18.49 3.67
C TYR A 75 -16.55 -19.45 2.70
N SER A 76 -17.76 -19.11 2.23
CA SER A 76 -18.46 -19.91 1.22
C SER A 76 -17.63 -20.00 -0.07
N ALA A 77 -17.05 -18.88 -0.51
CA ALA A 77 -16.19 -18.81 -1.69
C ALA A 77 -14.87 -19.58 -1.56
N LEU A 78 -14.36 -19.76 -0.34
CA LEU A 78 -13.07 -20.42 -0.07
C LEU A 78 -13.21 -21.88 0.40
N ARG A 79 -14.41 -22.34 0.75
CA ARG A 79 -14.67 -23.66 1.35
C ARG A 79 -14.09 -24.84 0.56
N GLY A 80 -14.07 -24.75 -0.77
CA GLY A 80 -13.54 -25.81 -1.64
C GLY A 80 -12.01 -25.77 -1.83
N LEU A 81 -11.32 -24.75 -1.32
CA LEU A 81 -9.93 -24.46 -1.68
C LEU A 81 -8.91 -24.82 -0.59
N HIS A 82 -9.31 -25.54 0.47
CA HIS A 82 -8.40 -25.93 1.56
C HIS A 82 -7.23 -26.83 1.13
N SER A 83 -7.29 -27.47 -0.04
CA SER A 83 -6.16 -28.22 -0.61
C SER A 83 -5.15 -27.31 -1.32
N LEU A 84 -5.51 -26.07 -1.64
CA LEU A 84 -4.68 -25.11 -2.37
C LEU A 84 -4.24 -23.93 -1.50
N LEU A 85 -5.04 -23.60 -0.49
CA LEU A 85 -4.90 -22.45 0.37
C LEU A 85 -4.94 -22.84 1.85
N SER A 86 -4.02 -22.27 2.63
CA SER A 86 -4.18 -22.16 4.08
C SER A 86 -5.14 -21.03 4.38
N ILE A 87 -6.37 -21.39 4.77
CA ILE A 87 -7.45 -20.45 5.08
C ILE A 87 -7.61 -20.36 6.61
N PRO A 88 -7.47 -19.17 7.22
CA PRO A 88 -7.56 -19.03 8.67
C PRO A 88 -8.99 -19.26 9.17
N SER A 89 -9.12 -19.71 10.42
CA SER A 89 -10.41 -19.79 11.10
C SER A 89 -11.00 -18.38 11.30
N PRO A 90 -12.33 -18.25 11.47
CA PRO A 90 -12.98 -16.96 11.71
C PRO A 90 -12.32 -16.11 12.80
N GLN A 91 -11.92 -16.74 13.89
CA GLN A 91 -11.31 -16.09 15.04
C GLN A 91 -9.93 -15.52 14.70
N LEU A 92 -9.17 -16.22 13.85
CA LEU A 92 -7.80 -15.85 13.46
C LEU A 92 -7.75 -15.02 12.17
N ALA A 93 -8.87 -14.79 11.49
CA ALA A 93 -8.94 -14.09 10.20
C ALA A 93 -8.40 -12.66 10.21
N HIS A 94 -8.26 -12.05 11.38
CA HIS A 94 -7.70 -10.71 11.58
C HIS A 94 -6.19 -10.69 11.88
N GLU A 95 -5.63 -11.84 12.26
CA GLU A 95 -4.22 -11.99 12.60
C GLU A 95 -3.48 -12.69 11.45
N GLU A 96 -4.07 -13.78 10.98
CA GLU A 96 -3.51 -14.70 9.99
C GLU A 96 -3.83 -14.31 8.56
N LYS A 97 -2.91 -14.68 7.68
CA LYS A 97 -2.95 -14.40 6.25
C LYS A 97 -3.47 -15.62 5.50
N ILE A 98 -4.08 -15.37 4.35
CA ILE A 98 -4.30 -16.45 3.38
C ILE A 98 -2.96 -16.75 2.72
N VAL A 99 -2.57 -18.02 2.69
CA VAL A 99 -1.30 -18.47 2.10
C VAL A 99 -1.57 -19.53 1.05
N THR A 100 -0.99 -19.38 -0.13
CA THR A 100 -1.01 -20.43 -1.16
C THR A 100 0.01 -21.51 -0.80
N TYR A 101 -0.38 -22.79 -0.83
CA TYR A 101 0.58 -23.89 -0.56
C TYR A 101 1.63 -24.04 -1.65
N HIS A 102 1.30 -23.62 -2.87
CA HIS A 102 2.17 -23.75 -4.03
C HIS A 102 2.34 -22.39 -4.71
N ALA A 103 3.59 -21.96 -4.88
CA ALA A 103 3.90 -20.75 -5.64
C ALA A 103 3.39 -20.83 -7.09
N SER A 104 3.43 -22.03 -7.69
CA SER A 104 2.96 -22.27 -9.06
C SER A 104 1.44 -22.13 -9.22
N PHE A 105 0.67 -22.04 -8.13
CA PHE A 105 -0.77 -21.83 -8.17
C PHE A 105 -1.12 -20.41 -8.61
N THR A 106 -0.38 -19.39 -8.15
CA THR A 106 -0.58 -18.03 -8.68
C THR A 106 -0.15 -17.94 -10.13
N ASP A 107 0.91 -18.63 -10.54
CA ASP A 107 1.39 -18.63 -11.92
C ASP A 107 0.45 -19.35 -12.88
N PHE A 108 -0.25 -20.38 -12.40
CA PHE A 108 -1.27 -21.09 -13.17
C PHE A 108 -2.30 -20.13 -13.76
N PHE A 109 -2.82 -19.22 -12.93
CA PHE A 109 -3.80 -18.21 -13.34
C PHE A 109 -3.28 -17.16 -14.32
N ARG A 110 -1.95 -16.99 -14.42
CA ARG A 110 -1.33 -15.97 -15.28
C ARG A 110 -0.98 -16.50 -16.67
N ASP A 111 -0.90 -17.82 -16.81
CA ASP A 111 -0.49 -18.49 -18.03
C ASP A 111 -1.71 -19.12 -18.73
N PRO A 112 -2.17 -18.55 -19.86
CA PRO A 112 -3.29 -19.09 -20.61
C PRO A 112 -3.07 -20.53 -21.09
N MET A 113 -1.81 -20.93 -21.34
CA MET A 113 -1.47 -22.28 -21.78
C MET A 113 -1.66 -23.31 -20.67
N ARG A 114 -1.59 -22.89 -19.40
CA ARG A 114 -1.78 -23.74 -18.23
C ARG A 114 -3.22 -23.76 -17.76
N SER A 115 -3.87 -22.60 -17.70
CA SER A 115 -5.19 -22.44 -17.08
C SER A 115 -6.37 -22.43 -18.03
N GLY A 116 -6.16 -22.21 -19.33
CA GLY A 116 -7.23 -22.13 -20.31
C GLY A 116 -8.28 -21.09 -19.92
N GLU A 117 -9.53 -21.52 -19.78
CA GLU A 117 -10.66 -20.67 -19.38
C GLU A 117 -10.56 -20.12 -17.95
N LEU A 118 -9.72 -20.73 -17.11
CA LEU A 118 -9.46 -20.27 -15.74
C LEU A 118 -8.41 -19.16 -15.70
N CYS A 119 -7.82 -18.79 -16.85
CA CYS A 119 -6.84 -17.71 -16.93
C CYS A 119 -7.47 -16.38 -16.50
N LEU A 120 -6.77 -15.64 -15.65
CA LEU A 120 -7.27 -14.36 -15.16
C LEU A 120 -7.15 -13.28 -16.23
N ASN A 121 -8.25 -12.55 -16.41
CA ASN A 121 -8.26 -11.32 -17.18
C ASN A 121 -7.60 -10.21 -16.35
N PHE A 122 -6.31 -9.98 -16.58
CA PHE A 122 -5.52 -8.97 -15.85
C PHE A 122 -6.11 -7.55 -15.93
N PRO A 123 -6.50 -7.02 -17.11
CA PRO A 123 -7.21 -5.74 -17.18
C PRO A 123 -8.42 -5.66 -16.25
N ALA A 124 -9.34 -6.65 -16.32
CA ALA A 124 -10.54 -6.65 -15.48
C ALA A 124 -10.21 -6.76 -13.98
N MET A 125 -9.18 -7.54 -13.63
CA MET A 125 -8.68 -7.63 -12.26
C MET A 125 -8.17 -6.27 -11.74
N ILE A 126 -7.42 -5.54 -12.55
CA ILE A 126 -6.90 -4.21 -12.20
C ILE A 126 -8.07 -3.22 -12.03
N GLU A 127 -9.05 -3.26 -12.92
CA GLU A 127 -10.25 -2.42 -12.81
C GLU A 127 -11.06 -2.69 -11.54
N ASP A 128 -11.27 -3.96 -11.18
CA ASP A 128 -11.95 -4.33 -9.94
C ASP A 128 -11.15 -3.87 -8.70
N HIS A 129 -9.83 -4.06 -8.73
CA HIS A 129 -8.94 -3.65 -7.65
C HIS A 129 -8.93 -2.11 -7.46
N VAL A 130 -8.91 -1.35 -8.56
CA VAL A 130 -9.04 0.12 -8.53
C VAL A 130 -10.42 0.53 -8.02
N SER A 131 -11.49 -0.10 -8.51
CA SER A 131 -12.86 0.17 -8.07
C SER A 131 -13.06 -0.03 -6.57
N CYS A 132 -12.52 -1.12 -6.01
CA CYS A 132 -12.53 -1.37 -4.57
C CYS A 132 -11.75 -0.29 -3.79
N SER A 133 -10.61 0.13 -4.32
CA SER A 133 -9.77 1.18 -3.71
C SER A 133 -10.47 2.54 -3.68
N LEU A 134 -11.17 2.88 -4.77
CA LEU A 134 -11.96 4.10 -4.89
C LEU A 134 -13.13 4.13 -3.94
N ARG A 135 -13.85 3.00 -3.82
CA ARG A 135 -14.96 2.88 -2.87
C ARG A 135 -14.50 3.25 -1.46
N ILE A 136 -13.36 2.72 -1.02
CA ILE A 136 -12.80 3.02 0.30
C ILE A 136 -12.43 4.50 0.43
N LEU A 137 -11.79 5.08 -0.59
CA LEU A 137 -11.40 6.49 -0.59
C LEU A 137 -12.61 7.44 -0.59
N VAL A 138 -13.67 7.10 -1.33
CA VAL A 138 -14.94 7.85 -1.34
C VAL A 138 -15.59 7.77 0.03
N GLN A 139 -15.70 6.58 0.62
CA GLN A 139 -16.27 6.41 1.96
C GLN A 139 -15.53 7.26 3.00
N LEU A 140 -14.19 7.26 2.99
CA LEU A 140 -13.38 8.09 3.88
C LEU A 140 -13.73 9.59 3.79
N THR A 141 -14.09 10.07 2.60
CA THR A 141 -14.26 11.49 2.29
C THR A 141 -15.72 11.92 2.13
N GLN A 142 -16.66 11.04 2.51
CA GLN A 142 -18.07 11.37 2.70
C GLN A 142 -18.22 12.23 3.96
N GLY A 143 -18.04 13.54 3.81
CA GLY A 143 -18.09 14.52 4.91
C GLY A 143 -16.70 14.89 5.42
N ALA A 144 -16.54 14.92 6.74
CA ALA A 144 -15.22 15.09 7.36
C ALA A 144 -14.37 13.81 7.17
N THR A 145 -13.08 13.98 6.95
CA THR A 145 -12.15 12.87 6.71
C THR A 145 -12.01 12.01 7.96
N ASN A 146 -12.74 10.89 8.02
CA ASN A 146 -12.78 10.05 9.21
C ASN A 146 -12.71 8.57 8.83
N LEU A 147 -11.76 7.84 9.42
CA LEU A 147 -11.62 6.39 9.19
C LEU A 147 -12.91 5.62 9.50
N ASN A 148 -13.71 6.10 10.46
CA ASN A 148 -14.98 5.48 10.84
C ASN A 148 -16.00 5.44 9.71
N ASN A 149 -15.88 6.32 8.71
CA ASN A 149 -16.75 6.35 7.54
C ASN A 149 -16.50 5.14 6.61
N ILE A 150 -15.34 4.49 6.71
CA ILE A 150 -15.05 3.27 5.95
C ILE A 150 -15.91 2.13 6.51
N ALA A 151 -16.85 1.68 5.68
CA ALA A 151 -17.77 0.61 6.01
C ALA A 151 -17.05 -0.76 5.96
N LEU A 152 -17.30 -1.58 6.97
CA LEU A 152 -16.76 -2.94 7.07
C LEU A 152 -17.90 -3.95 6.88
N SER A 153 -17.86 -4.71 5.79
CA SER A 153 -18.81 -5.80 5.52
C SER A 153 -18.58 -7.01 6.43
N TRP A 154 -17.35 -7.17 6.95
CA TRP A 154 -17.01 -8.12 7.99
C TRP A 154 -16.47 -7.34 9.20
N PRO A 155 -17.30 -7.12 10.25
CA PRO A 155 -16.89 -6.38 11.42
C PRO A 155 -15.79 -7.14 12.17
N ALA A 156 -14.69 -6.45 12.48
CA ALA A 156 -13.67 -6.96 13.38
C ALA A 156 -14.10 -6.74 14.85
N GLU A 157 -13.41 -7.41 15.78
CA GLU A 157 -13.50 -7.04 17.19
C GLU A 157 -13.19 -5.55 17.39
N LYS A 158 -13.82 -4.92 18.38
CA LYS A 158 -13.73 -3.47 18.61
C LYS A 158 -12.29 -2.95 18.67
N ALA A 159 -11.38 -3.73 19.27
CA ALA A 159 -9.96 -3.38 19.39
C ALA A 159 -9.21 -3.31 18.05
N ASN A 160 -9.75 -3.92 16.99
CA ASN A 160 -9.11 -4.08 15.68
C ASN A 160 -9.74 -3.22 14.57
N LEU A 161 -10.87 -2.54 14.82
CA LEU A 161 -11.61 -1.79 13.79
C LEU A 161 -10.76 -0.71 13.11
N ASP A 162 -10.10 0.14 13.89
CA ASP A 162 -9.28 1.23 13.37
C ASP A 162 -8.08 0.70 12.59
N LEU A 163 -7.51 -0.41 13.06
CA LEU A 163 -6.39 -1.05 12.40
C LEU A 163 -6.81 -1.67 11.05
N VAL A 164 -7.97 -2.31 10.95
CA VAL A 164 -8.52 -2.82 9.68
C VAL A 164 -8.75 -1.66 8.70
N ARG A 165 -9.46 -0.61 9.12
CA ARG A 165 -9.74 0.58 8.28
C ARG A 165 -8.47 1.27 7.81
N SER A 166 -7.49 1.40 8.69
CA SER A 166 -6.16 1.93 8.36
C SER A 166 -5.47 1.07 7.28
N ARG A 167 -5.49 -0.26 7.41
CA ARG A 167 -4.91 -1.15 6.38
C ARG A 167 -5.65 -1.03 5.05
N LEU A 168 -6.98 -1.02 5.07
CA LEU A 168 -7.81 -0.84 3.86
C LEU A 168 -7.47 0.46 3.14
N LEU A 169 -7.34 1.57 3.87
CA LEU A 169 -6.95 2.85 3.29
C LEU A 169 -5.52 2.81 2.71
N THR A 170 -4.56 2.20 3.41
CA THR A 170 -3.19 2.04 2.89
C THR A 170 -3.19 1.30 1.56
N HIS A 171 -3.86 0.15 1.52
CA HIS A 171 -3.92 -0.69 0.34
C HIS A 171 -4.60 0.04 -0.81
N SER A 172 -5.68 0.77 -0.52
CA SER A 172 -6.41 1.55 -1.52
C SER A 172 -5.54 2.64 -2.14
N LEU A 173 -4.80 3.40 -1.34
CA LEU A 173 -3.93 4.46 -1.86
C LEU A 173 -2.72 3.93 -2.59
N LYS A 174 -2.10 2.85 -2.08
CA LYS A 174 -1.04 2.15 -2.77
C LYS A 174 -1.53 1.66 -4.14
N SER A 175 -2.69 1.00 -4.18
CA SER A 175 -3.31 0.53 -5.40
C SER A 175 -3.56 1.65 -6.41
N LEU A 176 -4.19 2.75 -5.97
CA LEU A 176 -4.43 3.91 -6.82
C LEU A 176 -3.12 4.53 -7.35
N SER A 177 -2.05 4.48 -6.57
CA SER A 177 -0.75 4.99 -7.03
C SER A 177 -0.08 4.08 -8.07
N THR A 178 -0.23 2.76 -7.97
CA THR A 178 0.49 1.80 -8.82
C THR A 178 -0.32 1.32 -10.01
N ASN A 179 -1.64 1.17 -9.86
CA ASN A 179 -2.50 0.45 -10.80
C ASN A 179 -3.44 1.37 -11.57
N TYR A 180 -3.63 2.62 -11.14
CA TYR A 180 -4.54 3.56 -11.80
C TYR A 180 -4.16 3.80 -13.27
N LEU A 181 -2.86 4.00 -13.57
CA LEU A 181 -2.39 4.18 -14.95
C LEU A 181 -2.52 2.92 -15.81
N SER A 182 -2.62 1.75 -15.17
CA SER A 182 -2.79 0.45 -15.84
C SER A 182 -4.25 0.06 -16.03
N ALA A 183 -5.19 0.79 -15.40
CA ALA A 183 -6.61 0.62 -15.63
C ALA A 183 -7.01 1.17 -17.02
N SER A 184 -8.14 0.73 -17.57
CA SER A 184 -8.63 1.27 -18.84
C SER A 184 -8.84 2.78 -18.76
N GLU A 185 -8.72 3.46 -19.91
CA GLU A 185 -8.94 4.91 -19.99
C GLU A 185 -10.34 5.31 -19.48
N GLN A 186 -11.35 4.48 -19.73
CA GLN A 186 -12.70 4.68 -19.22
C GLN A 186 -12.72 4.71 -17.69
N VAL A 187 -12.12 3.73 -17.03
CA VAL A 187 -12.02 3.70 -15.56
C VAL A 187 -11.21 4.89 -15.07
N GLN A 188 -10.10 5.23 -15.72
CA GLN A 188 -9.32 6.41 -15.37
C GLN A 188 -10.18 7.67 -15.42
N GLN A 189 -10.84 7.97 -16.54
CA GLN A 189 -11.65 9.19 -16.69
C GLN A 189 -12.82 9.25 -15.69
N GLN A 190 -13.54 8.15 -15.50
CA GLN A 190 -14.65 8.06 -14.55
C GLN A 190 -14.17 8.30 -13.11
N CYS A 191 -13.02 7.72 -12.77
CA CYS A 191 -12.54 7.68 -11.40
C CYS A 191 -11.72 8.91 -11.05
N LEU A 192 -11.06 9.54 -12.02
CA LEU A 192 -10.16 10.68 -11.81
C LEU A 192 -10.85 11.77 -11.00
N SER A 193 -11.97 12.29 -11.47
CA SER A 193 -12.66 13.41 -10.80
C SER A 193 -13.03 13.05 -9.34
N THR A 194 -13.38 11.80 -9.09
CA THR A 194 -13.70 11.27 -7.77
C THR A 194 -12.45 11.14 -6.90
N VAL A 195 -11.35 10.60 -7.45
CA VAL A 195 -10.04 10.52 -6.79
C VAL A 195 -9.59 11.91 -6.39
N ILE A 196 -9.59 12.85 -7.33
CA ILE A 196 -9.25 14.26 -7.14
C ILE A 196 -10.03 14.86 -5.97
N LYS A 197 -11.37 14.81 -6.05
CA LYS A 197 -12.25 15.40 -5.03
C LYS A 197 -12.04 14.76 -3.67
N SER A 198 -11.79 13.46 -3.63
CA SER A 198 -11.56 12.74 -2.37
C SER A 198 -10.21 13.12 -1.78
N LEU A 199 -9.15 13.05 -2.58
CA LEU A 199 -7.78 13.39 -2.21
C LEU A 199 -7.62 14.83 -1.71
N MET A 200 -8.36 15.77 -2.30
CA MET A 200 -8.39 17.17 -1.85
C MET A 200 -9.10 17.38 -0.53
N LYS A 201 -10.04 16.49 -0.17
CA LYS A 201 -10.72 16.53 1.14
C LYS A 201 -9.90 15.87 2.24
N LEU A 202 -8.89 15.06 1.88
CA LEU A 202 -8.06 14.36 2.85
C LEU A 202 -7.31 15.36 3.71
N ASP A 203 -7.65 15.37 4.99
CA ASP A 203 -6.82 16.01 5.99
C ASP A 203 -5.67 15.06 6.32
N VAL A 204 -4.52 15.29 5.66
CA VAL A 204 -3.33 14.45 5.82
C VAL A 204 -2.86 14.41 7.26
N ILE A 205 -3.04 15.51 8.02
CA ILE A 205 -2.67 15.63 9.43
C ILE A 205 -3.59 14.76 10.29
N GLU A 206 -4.90 14.84 10.05
CA GLU A 206 -5.88 13.99 10.73
C GLU A 206 -5.57 12.52 10.47
N ILE A 207 -5.40 12.12 9.21
CA ILE A 207 -5.03 10.76 8.83
C ILE A 207 -3.72 10.31 9.49
N ALA A 208 -2.70 11.19 9.53
CA ALA A 208 -1.43 10.92 10.20
C ALA A 208 -1.60 10.67 11.70
N SER A 209 -2.57 11.34 12.32
CA SER A 209 -2.82 11.25 13.76
C SER A 209 -3.56 9.98 14.17
N VAL A 210 -4.45 9.46 13.32
CA VAL A 210 -5.25 8.25 13.64
C VAL A 210 -4.53 6.98 13.20
N ALA A 211 -3.63 7.07 12.24
CA ALA A 211 -3.03 5.90 11.66
C ALA A 211 -1.72 5.50 12.32
N ALA A 212 -1.45 4.19 12.34
CA ALA A 212 -0.20 3.67 12.86
C ALA A 212 0.99 4.34 12.14
N PRO A 213 2.11 4.60 12.83
CA PRO A 213 3.30 5.20 12.24
C PRO A 213 3.66 4.60 10.86
N ARG A 214 3.82 3.27 10.76
CA ARG A 214 4.10 2.56 9.48
C ARG A 214 3.09 2.79 8.37
N PHE A 215 1.81 3.02 8.72
CA PHE A 215 0.80 3.42 7.76
C PHE A 215 1.18 4.75 7.15
N PHE A 216 1.57 5.74 7.95
CA PHE A 216 1.76 7.11 7.48
C PHE A 216 2.84 7.19 6.40
N LEU A 217 3.97 6.49 6.55
CA LEU A 217 4.98 6.44 5.50
C LEU A 217 4.46 5.76 4.22
N SER A 218 3.72 4.67 4.36
CA SER A 218 3.17 3.94 3.22
C SER A 218 2.11 4.78 2.49
N PHE A 219 1.27 5.48 3.25
CA PHE A 219 0.29 6.45 2.80
C PHE A 219 0.97 7.57 2.01
N LEU A 220 1.96 8.24 2.61
CA LEU A 220 2.64 9.37 1.97
C LEU A 220 3.41 8.94 0.73
N ARG A 221 3.99 7.73 0.70
CA ARG A 221 4.60 7.19 -0.52
C ARG A 221 3.58 6.90 -1.61
N GLY A 222 2.43 6.34 -1.26
CA GLY A 222 1.31 6.19 -2.18
C GLY A 222 0.89 7.55 -2.74
N LEU A 223 0.78 8.55 -1.87
CA LEU A 223 0.45 9.93 -2.23
C LEU A 223 1.50 10.56 -3.16
N LEU A 224 2.80 10.44 -2.82
CA LEU A 224 3.94 10.88 -3.64
C LEU A 224 3.91 10.24 -5.02
N THR A 225 3.71 8.92 -5.05
CA THR A 225 3.73 8.14 -6.29
C THR A 225 2.55 8.55 -7.17
N PHE A 226 1.37 8.72 -6.58
CA PHE A 226 0.19 9.24 -7.28
C PHE A 226 0.44 10.67 -7.78
N ALA A 227 0.97 11.55 -6.93
CA ALA A 227 1.28 12.94 -7.25
C ALA A 227 2.30 13.10 -8.38
N ARG A 228 3.26 12.18 -8.48
CA ARG A 228 4.27 12.15 -9.55
C ARG A 228 3.76 11.45 -10.82
N SER A 229 2.61 10.81 -10.78
CA SER A 229 2.04 10.16 -11.96
C SER A 229 1.74 11.20 -13.04
N LYS A 230 1.95 10.81 -14.31
CA LYS A 230 1.63 11.68 -15.47
C LYS A 230 0.19 12.18 -15.44
N GLY A 231 -0.73 11.38 -14.92
CA GLY A 231 -2.12 11.77 -14.71
C GLY A 231 -2.22 12.95 -13.75
N SER A 232 -1.66 12.82 -12.54
CA SER A 232 -1.76 13.89 -11.53
C SER A 232 -1.22 15.24 -12.00
N LEU A 233 -0.06 15.23 -12.67
CA LEU A 233 0.54 16.44 -13.24
C LEU A 233 -0.30 17.03 -14.38
N LYS A 234 -0.81 16.20 -15.30
CA LYS A 234 -1.64 16.63 -16.43
C LYS A 234 -2.92 17.34 -15.97
N TYR A 235 -3.48 16.91 -14.84
CA TYR A 235 -4.74 17.45 -14.31
C TYR A 235 -4.55 18.51 -13.21
N GLY A 236 -3.31 18.97 -12.98
CA GLY A 236 -3.03 20.06 -12.05
C GLY A 236 -3.30 19.74 -10.57
N LEU A 237 -3.38 18.45 -10.21
CA LEU A 237 -3.62 18.04 -8.83
C LEU A 237 -2.44 18.29 -7.91
N THR A 238 -1.27 18.18 -8.53
CA THR A 238 0.00 18.38 -7.90
C THR A 238 0.79 19.31 -8.77
N LYS A 239 1.38 20.31 -8.14
CA LYS A 239 2.43 21.11 -8.75
C LYS A 239 3.74 20.62 -8.17
N LEU A 240 4.65 20.21 -9.05
CA LEU A 240 6.05 20.03 -8.69
C LEU A 240 6.66 21.44 -8.70
N VAL A 241 6.93 21.95 -7.51
CA VAL A 241 7.51 23.27 -7.31
C VAL A 241 9.00 23.06 -7.00
N PRO A 242 9.92 23.69 -7.75
CA PRO A 242 11.32 23.67 -7.40
C PRO A 242 11.53 24.11 -5.96
N MET A 243 12.41 23.44 -5.22
CA MET A 243 12.66 23.80 -3.81
C MET A 243 13.06 25.28 -3.66
N SER A 244 13.78 25.83 -4.65
CA SER A 244 14.18 27.24 -4.72
C SER A 244 13.02 28.24 -4.86
N GLU A 245 11.84 27.78 -5.28
CA GLU A 245 10.63 28.60 -5.41
C GLU A 245 9.77 28.60 -4.14
N LEU A 246 10.13 27.79 -3.12
CA LEU A 246 9.44 27.82 -1.84
C LEU A 246 9.96 29.00 -1.01
N ASP A 247 9.03 29.83 -0.54
CA ASP A 247 9.32 30.78 0.53
C ASP A 247 9.36 30.02 1.87
N PRO A 248 10.53 29.91 2.53
CA PRO A 248 10.64 29.25 3.83
C PRO A 248 9.89 30.01 4.93
N GLN A 249 9.69 31.32 4.78
CA GLN A 249 8.99 32.16 5.77
C GLN A 249 7.47 31.94 5.74
N ALA A 250 6.94 31.51 4.60
CA ALA A 250 5.54 31.15 4.48
C ALA A 250 5.21 29.84 5.21
N ILE A 251 6.19 29.02 5.61
CA ILE A 251 5.91 27.79 6.36
C ILE A 251 5.24 28.14 7.68
N ASP A 252 3.99 27.68 7.87
CA ASP A 252 3.25 27.88 9.12
C ASP A 252 3.84 26.98 10.21
N THR A 253 4.90 27.48 10.87
CA THR A 253 5.55 26.82 12.00
C THR A 253 4.62 26.62 13.19
N GLY A 254 3.50 27.36 13.22
CA GLY A 254 2.37 27.23 14.14
C GLY A 254 1.67 25.88 14.06
N LYS A 255 1.69 25.24 12.88
CA LYS A 255 0.98 23.99 12.60
C LYS A 255 1.89 22.77 12.72
N LEU A 256 1.26 21.61 12.86
CA LEU A 256 1.94 20.33 13.03
C LEU A 256 2.73 19.96 11.77
N ALA A 257 4.02 19.69 11.94
CA ALA A 257 4.82 19.03 10.93
C ALA A 257 5.00 17.56 11.29
N TYR A 258 4.93 16.72 10.27
CA TYR A 258 5.21 15.30 10.41
C TYR A 258 6.53 15.00 9.72
N VAL A 259 7.42 14.34 10.45
CA VAL A 259 8.70 13.87 9.94
C VAL A 259 8.69 12.35 10.01
N CYS A 260 8.86 11.71 8.85
CA CYS A 260 9.16 10.30 8.77
C CYS A 260 10.59 10.12 8.30
N CYS A 261 11.37 9.36 9.04
CA CYS A 261 12.72 8.96 8.66
C CYS A 261 12.74 7.44 8.46
N ARG A 262 13.28 6.98 7.32
CA ARG A 262 13.57 5.58 7.07
C ARG A 262 15.07 5.41 6.88
N ASP A 263 15.66 4.55 7.70
CA ASP A 263 17.06 4.17 7.56
C ASP A 263 17.18 2.74 7.04
N SER A 264 18.14 2.55 6.13
CA SER A 264 18.59 1.22 5.70
C SER A 264 20.09 1.09 5.93
N GLY A 265 20.50 0.20 6.84
CA GLY A 265 21.92 -0.03 7.15
C GLY A 265 22.19 -1.34 7.90
N PRO A 266 23.45 -1.82 7.92
CA PRO A 266 23.85 -3.02 8.68
C PRO A 266 23.68 -2.84 10.20
N GLU A 267 23.55 -3.97 10.94
CA GLU A 267 23.38 -3.96 12.40
C GLU A 267 24.66 -3.49 13.10
N GLY A 268 24.52 -2.76 14.21
CA GLY A 268 25.64 -2.32 15.05
C GLY A 268 26.14 -0.90 14.76
N PHE A 269 25.65 -0.24 13.71
CA PHE A 269 26.00 1.15 13.43
C PHE A 269 25.19 2.13 14.30
N THR A 270 25.67 2.35 15.51
CA THR A 270 25.36 3.52 16.32
C THR A 270 26.20 4.71 15.88
N THR A 271 25.96 5.25 14.69
CA THR A 271 26.51 6.55 14.29
C THR A 271 25.39 7.47 13.81
N MET A 272 25.04 8.45 14.64
CA MET A 272 25.34 9.87 14.39
C MET A 272 24.66 10.76 15.45
N GLY A 273 25.40 11.77 15.93
CA GLY A 273 24.92 12.76 16.92
C GLY A 273 23.69 13.55 16.46
N SER A 274 23.51 13.75 15.16
CA SER A 274 22.31 14.33 14.54
C SER A 274 21.06 13.45 14.72
N ARG A 275 21.23 12.12 14.65
CA ARG A 275 20.21 11.09 14.92
C ARG A 275 19.70 11.19 16.36
N ARG A 276 20.61 11.32 17.35
CA ARG A 276 20.26 11.51 18.77
C ARG A 276 19.67 12.89 19.05
N PHE A 277 20.17 13.94 18.41
CA PHE A 277 19.74 15.31 18.69
C PHE A 277 18.31 15.56 18.19
N MET A 278 17.98 15.20 16.93
CA MET A 278 16.61 15.33 16.44
C MET A 278 15.66 14.36 17.15
N LEU A 279 15.98 13.06 17.24
CA LEU A 279 15.07 12.10 17.89
C LEU A 279 14.85 12.38 19.38
N ARG A 280 15.85 12.88 20.13
CA ARG A 280 15.63 13.32 21.52
C ARG A 280 14.78 14.57 21.62
N THR A 281 14.81 15.44 20.61
CA THR A 281 14.02 16.68 20.62
C THR A 281 12.57 16.43 20.22
N VAL A 282 12.27 15.39 19.44
CA VAL A 282 10.92 15.12 18.91
C VAL A 282 10.22 13.85 19.46
N SER A 283 10.89 12.93 20.18
CA SER A 283 10.30 11.60 20.45
C SER A 283 9.72 11.31 21.84
N ARG A 284 8.60 10.57 21.83
CA ARG A 284 8.30 9.45 22.75
C ARG A 284 8.42 8.17 21.92
N GLU A 285 9.32 7.26 22.27
CA GLU A 285 9.78 6.19 21.37
C GLU A 285 8.82 4.98 21.25
N TYR A 286 8.74 4.39 20.05
CA TYR A 286 8.16 3.05 19.80
C TYR A 286 9.22 2.16 19.14
N TRP A 287 9.61 1.08 19.81
CA TRP A 287 10.65 0.16 19.39
C TRP A 287 10.06 -1.17 18.93
N ARG A 288 10.47 -1.69 17.75
CA ARG A 288 10.24 -3.10 17.42
C ARG A 288 11.36 -3.67 16.57
N ASN A 289 12.06 -4.65 17.11
CA ASN A 289 13.05 -5.44 16.41
C ASN A 289 12.31 -6.51 15.57
N THR A 290 12.54 -6.57 14.26
CA THR A 290 12.02 -7.66 13.41
C THR A 290 13.22 -8.42 12.86
N ALA A 291 13.31 -9.71 13.22
CA ALA A 291 14.50 -10.54 13.08
C ALA A 291 15.04 -10.73 11.65
N ASP A 292 14.28 -10.38 10.60
CA ASP A 292 14.65 -10.72 9.22
C ASP A 292 14.85 -9.55 8.25
N ARG A 293 14.59 -8.28 8.62
CA ARG A 293 14.95 -7.11 7.78
C ARG A 293 15.20 -5.84 8.60
N LYS A 294 16.37 -5.21 8.36
CA LYS A 294 16.98 -4.09 9.09
C LYS A 294 16.45 -2.72 8.66
N TRP A 295 15.23 -2.38 9.05
CA TRP A 295 14.65 -1.06 8.78
C TRP A 295 14.26 -0.37 10.08
N PHE A 296 14.70 0.88 10.24
CA PHE A 296 14.21 1.76 11.29
C PHE A 296 13.18 2.71 10.70
N THR A 297 12.11 2.97 11.45
CA THR A 297 11.16 4.02 11.08
C THR A 297 10.71 4.77 12.31
N ALA A 298 11.17 6.01 12.46
CA ALA A 298 10.69 6.92 13.48
C ALA A 298 9.61 7.81 12.89
N PHE A 299 8.56 8.01 13.69
CA PHE A 299 7.49 8.95 13.41
C PHE A 299 7.31 9.80 14.62
N ASN A 300 7.40 11.10 14.42
CA ASN A 300 7.16 12.04 15.48
C ASN A 300 6.23 13.14 14.99
N LYS A 301 5.28 13.47 15.85
CA LYS A 301 4.47 14.68 15.76
C LYS A 301 5.34 15.81 16.30
N ALA A 302 5.90 16.64 15.42
CA ALA A 302 6.64 17.81 15.87
C ALA A 302 5.63 18.86 16.33
N THR A 303 5.69 19.24 17.61
CA THR A 303 4.91 20.37 18.11
C THR A 303 5.47 21.68 17.54
N THR A 304 4.62 22.70 17.50
CA THR A 304 4.97 24.08 17.18
C THR A 304 6.23 24.54 17.90
N GLU A 305 6.33 24.24 19.21
CA GLU A 305 7.51 24.56 20.04
C GLU A 305 8.79 23.88 19.55
N ILE A 306 8.71 22.65 19.03
CA ILE A 306 9.87 21.93 18.50
C ILE A 306 10.31 22.56 17.18
N LEU A 307 9.36 22.90 16.30
CA LEU A 307 9.65 23.52 15.00
C LEU A 307 10.21 24.94 15.12
N GLN A 308 9.82 25.66 16.18
CA GLN A 308 10.32 27.00 16.49
C GLN A 308 11.66 26.99 17.24
N LYS A 309 12.22 25.83 17.61
CA LYS A 309 13.57 25.79 18.18
C LYS A 309 14.55 26.34 17.15
N PRO A 310 15.49 27.22 17.55
CA PRO A 310 16.56 27.71 16.67
C PRO A 310 17.30 26.58 15.96
N SER A 311 17.43 25.40 16.60
CA SER A 311 18.02 24.22 15.99
C SER A 311 17.20 23.61 14.85
N MET A 312 15.87 23.72 14.84
CA MET A 312 15.04 23.27 13.72
C MET A 312 15.06 24.27 12.57
N HIS A 313 15.10 25.58 12.85
CA HIS A 313 15.35 26.60 11.83
C HIS A 313 16.75 26.42 11.22
N GLN A 314 17.74 26.11 12.06
CA GLN A 314 19.08 25.75 11.61
C GLN A 314 19.04 24.48 10.77
N ILE A 315 18.32 23.42 11.13
CA ILE A 315 18.20 22.20 10.29
C ILE A 315 17.54 22.51 8.95
N LEU A 316 16.45 23.29 8.94
CA LEU A 316 15.77 23.69 7.69
C LEU A 316 16.64 24.61 6.82
N ALA A 317 17.46 25.47 7.43
CA ALA A 317 18.44 26.31 6.73
C ALA A 317 19.73 25.54 6.35
N ASP A 318 20.11 24.53 7.14
CA ASP A 318 21.24 23.62 6.93
C ASP A 318 20.87 22.45 6.00
N LEU A 319 19.60 22.33 5.56
CA LEU A 319 19.25 21.43 4.46
C LEU A 319 20.05 21.78 3.18
N ASP A 320 20.49 23.03 3.04
CA ASP A 320 21.44 23.47 2.01
C ASP A 320 22.93 23.22 2.38
N SER A 321 23.26 23.01 3.66
CA SER A 321 24.64 22.89 4.17
C SER A 321 25.09 21.45 4.48
N PHE A 322 24.16 20.52 4.71
CA PHE A 322 24.47 19.10 4.64
C PHE A 322 24.98 18.82 3.23
N ARG A 323 26.12 18.12 3.12
CA ARG A 323 26.62 17.52 1.87
C ARG A 323 25.63 16.44 1.41
N MET A 324 24.47 16.90 0.96
CA MET A 324 23.38 16.11 0.44
C MET A 324 23.78 15.72 -0.98
N HIS A 325 24.07 14.44 -1.18
CA HIS A 325 24.38 13.92 -2.52
C HIS A 325 23.19 14.05 -3.48
N LYS A 326 21.95 14.16 -2.97
CA LYS A 326 20.74 14.38 -3.76
C LYS A 326 19.58 14.93 -2.90
N THR A 327 19.43 16.24 -2.83
CA THR A 327 18.13 16.81 -2.42
C THR A 327 17.10 16.55 -3.52
N SER A 328 15.84 16.27 -3.16
CA SER A 328 14.80 16.34 -4.18
C SER A 328 14.72 17.78 -4.65
N THR A 329 14.91 18.00 -5.94
CA THR A 329 14.81 19.34 -6.55
C THR A 329 13.37 19.85 -6.60
N GLN A 330 12.39 19.02 -6.18
CA GLN A 330 10.98 19.28 -6.34
C GLN A 330 10.21 18.97 -5.06
N VAL A 331 9.32 19.89 -4.72
CA VAL A 331 8.33 19.72 -3.67
C VAL A 331 6.98 19.49 -4.29
N ILE A 332 6.20 18.59 -3.70
CA ILE A 332 4.82 18.36 -4.10
C ILE A 332 3.93 19.31 -3.31
N HIS A 333 3.29 20.23 -4.01
CA HIS A 333 2.16 20.98 -3.48
C HIS A 333 0.90 20.12 -3.59
N TRP A 334 0.25 19.86 -2.47
CA TRP A 334 -0.96 19.04 -2.39
C TRP A 334 -2.09 19.76 -1.67
N GLY A 335 -3.30 19.74 -2.24
CA GLY A 335 -4.52 20.32 -1.65
C GLY A 335 -5.02 21.58 -2.37
N ILE A 336 -6.24 22.01 -2.05
CA ILE A 336 -6.84 23.29 -2.48
C ILE A 336 -7.28 24.05 -1.24
N GLY A 337 -7.10 25.37 -1.21
CA GLY A 337 -7.43 26.20 -0.04
C GLY A 337 -6.32 26.24 1.01
N GLU A 338 -6.69 26.54 2.24
CA GLU A 338 -5.80 26.73 3.41
C GLU A 338 -5.03 25.48 3.89
N LYS A 339 -5.26 24.31 3.28
CA LYS A 339 -4.68 23.02 3.69
C LYS A 339 -3.68 22.49 2.68
N ARG A 340 -2.69 23.30 2.30
CA ARG A 340 -1.62 22.83 1.42
C ARG A 340 -0.60 22.05 2.24
N VAL A 341 -0.17 20.92 1.72
CA VAL A 341 0.93 20.15 2.28
C VAL A 341 2.11 20.24 1.32
N VAL A 342 3.25 20.65 1.86
CA VAL A 342 4.56 20.53 1.23
C VAL A 342 5.12 19.17 1.61
N MET A 343 5.36 18.33 0.60
CA MET A 343 6.00 17.04 0.79
C MET A 343 7.41 17.02 0.22
N ILE A 344 8.40 16.85 1.08
CA ILE A 344 9.82 16.88 0.72
C ILE A 344 10.44 15.51 0.98
N GLU A 345 10.95 14.89 -0.07
CA GLU A 345 11.69 13.63 0.00
C GLU A 345 13.19 13.93 -0.05
N HIS A 346 13.96 13.49 0.94
CA HIS A 346 15.42 13.60 0.91
C HIS A 346 16.07 12.24 0.96
N GLU A 347 17.06 12.03 0.09
CA GLU A 347 17.95 10.88 0.15
C GLU A 347 19.32 11.33 0.66
N LEU A 348 19.65 10.92 1.88
CA LEU A 348 20.97 11.11 2.47
C LEU A 348 21.81 9.87 2.21
N TYR A 349 23.00 10.07 1.63
CA TYR A 349 24.04 9.06 1.51
C TYR A 349 25.19 9.46 2.44
N SER A 350 25.67 8.50 3.23
CA SER A 350 26.90 8.70 4.01
C SER A 350 28.12 8.57 3.09
N ASP A 351 29.08 9.49 3.19
CA ASP A 351 30.37 9.43 2.48
C ASP A 351 31.17 8.16 2.81
N THR A 352 30.90 7.55 3.96
CA THR A 352 31.67 6.41 4.46
C THR A 352 30.93 5.08 4.40
N ASP A 353 29.61 5.08 4.21
CA ASP A 353 28.80 3.86 4.31
C ASP A 353 27.62 3.86 3.32
N SER A 354 27.31 2.66 2.81
CA SER A 354 26.18 2.33 1.94
C SER A 354 24.78 2.50 2.58
N VAL A 355 24.68 3.38 3.60
CA VAL A 355 23.45 3.70 4.32
C VAL A 355 22.70 4.79 3.57
N LYS A 356 21.55 4.42 3.04
CA LYS A 356 20.55 5.35 2.49
C LYS A 356 19.57 5.75 3.60
N GLN A 357 19.42 7.05 3.85
CA GLN A 357 18.34 7.56 4.70
C GLN A 357 17.33 8.31 3.82
N GLU A 358 16.06 7.98 3.98
CA GLU A 358 14.95 8.66 3.29
C GLU A 358 14.14 9.45 4.31
N TRP A 359 14.08 10.77 4.13
CA TRP A 359 13.27 11.66 4.97
C TRP A 359 12.07 12.15 4.20
N LEU A 360 10.92 12.17 4.86
CA LEU A 360 9.69 12.67 4.32
C LEU A 360 9.06 13.68 5.28
N TYR A 361 9.00 14.92 4.83
CA TYR A 361 8.39 16.03 5.57
C TYR A 361 7.00 16.29 5.03
N VAL A 362 6.04 16.52 5.92
CA VAL A 362 4.69 16.99 5.59
C VAL A 362 4.47 18.23 6.44
N VAL A 363 4.40 19.38 5.79
CA VAL A 363 4.24 20.66 6.48
C VAL A 363 3.07 21.42 5.88
N ALA A 364 2.25 22.02 6.75
CA ALA A 364 1.17 22.90 6.31
C ALA A 364 1.75 24.17 5.69
N TYR A 365 1.22 24.57 4.54
CA TYR A 365 1.64 25.75 3.80
C TYR A 365 0.43 26.66 3.53
N PRO A 366 0.49 27.96 3.84
CA PRO A 366 -0.61 28.90 3.62
C PRO A 366 -0.83 29.16 2.12
N GLU A 367 -1.98 29.75 1.79
CA GLU A 367 -2.25 30.17 0.41
C GLU A 367 -1.40 31.36 -0.02
N PHE A 368 -1.11 31.42 -1.32
CA PHE A 368 -0.54 32.58 -1.99
C PHE A 368 -1.64 33.57 -2.34
#